data_AF-A0A368FKM2-F1
#
_entry.id   AF-A0A368FKM2-F1
#
_cell.length_a   1.000
_cell.length_b   1.000
_cell.length_c   1.000
_cell.angle_alpha   90.00
_cell.angle_beta   90.00
_cell.angle_gamma   90.00
#
_symmetry.space_group_name_H-M   'P 1'
#
loop_
_entity.id
_entity.type
_entity.pdbx_description
1 polymer ?
#
loop_
_entity_poly.entity_id
_entity_poly.type
_entity_poly.pdbx_seq_one_letter_code
_entity_poly.pdbx_strand_id
1 'polypeptide(L)'
;MTVLFDQFCDLVERGRKAGKSVLVCSAKGRNRAPAFCAAYLISKERMSRQQAVAKVLEQMNTMRPAPNISDFMQRSLMRYQSAKGIQGVHDTSHTIPLFSIKRTAWT
;
A
#
# COMPACT_ATOMS: atom_id res chain seq x y z
N MET A 1 -12.60 -0.44 -3.96
CA MET A 1 -11.57 -0.80 -2.96
C MET A 1 -11.13 0.37 -2.10
N THR A 2 -10.90 1.58 -2.65
CA THR A 2 -10.50 2.77 -1.87
C THR A 2 -11.48 3.10 -0.74
N VAL A 3 -12.79 3.14 -1.04
CA VAL A 3 -13.86 3.34 -0.05
C VAL A 3 -13.83 2.33 1.09
N LEU A 4 -13.54 1.06 0.79
CA LEU A 4 -13.46 0.00 1.80
C LEU A 4 -12.24 0.18 2.71
N PHE A 5 -11.12 0.69 2.17
CA PHE A 5 -9.95 1.02 2.97
C PHE A 5 -10.21 2.20 3.90
N ASP A 6 -10.92 3.23 3.44
CA ASP A 6 -11.32 4.36 4.29
C ASP A 6 -12.23 3.91 5.43
N GLN A 7 -13.30 3.16 5.11
CA GLN A 7 -14.22 2.61 6.12
C GLN A 7 -13.50 1.73 7.14
N PHE A 8 -12.53 0.93 6.69
CA PHE A 8 -11.69 0.15 7.58
C PHE A 8 -10.81 1.03 8.48
N CYS A 9 -10.14 2.04 7.92
CA CYS A 9 -9.32 2.96 8.70
C CYS A 9 -10.13 3.69 9.77
N ASP A 10 -11.36 4.11 9.44
CA ASP A 10 -12.28 4.75 10.38
C ASP A 10 -12.72 3.80 11.50
N LEU A 11 -12.97 2.53 11.18
CA LEU A 11 -13.26 1.51 12.18
C LEU A 11 -12.08 1.28 13.13
N VAL A 12 -10.86 1.17 12.59
CA VAL A 12 -9.64 0.99 13.39
C VAL A 12 -9.40 2.20 14.30
N GLU A 13 -9.60 3.42 13.79
CA GLU A 13 -9.47 4.63 14.61
C GLU A 13 -10.50 4.71 15.72
N ARG A 14 -11.75 4.29 15.49
CA ARG A 14 -12.75 4.22 16.55
C ARG A 14 -12.33 3.23 17.64
N GLY A 15 -11.81 2.06 17.25
CA GLY A 15 -11.25 1.08 18.19
C GLY A 15 -10.10 1.68 19.01
N ARG A 16 -9.15 2.33 18.33
CA ARG A 16 -7.99 2.97 18.95
C ARG A 16 -8.37 4.10 19.92
N LYS A 17 -9.31 4.98 19.53
CA LYS A 17 -9.85 6.04 20.40
C LYS A 17 -10.53 5.49 21.65
N ALA A 18 -11.11 4.29 21.56
CA ALA A 18 -11.68 3.59 22.70
C ALA A 18 -10.64 2.78 23.52
N GLY A 19 -9.34 2.92 23.23
CA GLY A 19 -8.27 2.19 23.92
C GLY A 19 -8.24 0.69 23.61
N LYS A 20 -8.85 0.25 22.50
CA LYS A 20 -8.97 -1.16 22.12
C LYS A 20 -8.04 -1.52 20.96
N SER A 21 -7.52 -2.74 21.01
CA SER A 21 -6.80 -3.36 19.90
C SER A 21 -7.79 -3.93 18.88
N VAL A 22 -7.43 -3.83 17.59
CA VAL A 22 -8.25 -4.34 16.48
C VAL A 22 -7.55 -5.51 15.82
N LEU A 23 -8.18 -6.69 15.86
CA LEU A 23 -7.71 -7.87 15.14
C LEU A 23 -8.29 -7.88 13.72
N VAL A 24 -7.42 -7.92 12.71
CA VAL A 24 -7.81 -7.99 11.30
C VAL A 24 -7.63 -9.43 10.82
N CYS A 25 -8.73 -10.10 10.52
CA CYS A 25 -8.69 -11.48 10.02
C CYS A 25 -9.31 -11.60 8.61
N SER A 26 -8.90 -12.65 7.92
CA SER A 26 -9.51 -13.09 6.65
C SER A 26 -9.34 -14.60 6.56
N ALA A 27 -10.07 -15.26 5.65
CA ALA A 27 -10.12 -16.73 5.56
C ALA A 27 -8.77 -17.46 5.75
N LYS A 28 -7.68 -16.94 5.17
CA LYS A 28 -6.32 -17.49 5.36
C LYS A 28 -5.34 -16.52 5.99
N GLY A 29 -5.75 -15.28 6.30
CA GLY A 29 -4.85 -14.26 6.87
C GLY A 29 -3.69 -13.76 5.99
N ARG A 30 -3.51 -14.27 4.76
CA ARG A 30 -2.27 -14.05 3.98
C ARG A 30 -2.35 -13.01 2.86
N ASN A 31 -3.54 -12.61 2.43
CA ASN A 31 -3.74 -11.70 1.29
C ASN A 31 -4.53 -10.45 1.70
N ARG A 32 -5.82 -10.61 2.03
CA ARG A 32 -6.71 -9.49 2.36
C ARG A 32 -6.31 -8.79 3.65
N ALA A 33 -6.16 -9.54 4.75
CA ALA A 33 -5.80 -8.97 6.05
C ALA A 33 -4.52 -8.10 6.01
N PRO A 34 -3.37 -8.60 5.52
CA PRO A 34 -2.15 -7.79 5.45
C PRO A 34 -2.28 -6.58 4.50
N ALA A 35 -3.07 -6.69 3.41
CA ALA A 35 -3.32 -5.56 2.55
C ALA A 35 -4.14 -4.45 3.23
N PHE A 36 -5.15 -4.80 4.04
CA PHE A 36 -5.89 -3.81 4.83
C PHE A 36 -5.01 -3.16 5.91
N CYS A 37 -4.15 -3.93 6.58
CA CYS A 37 -3.14 -3.37 7.49
C CYS A 37 -2.19 -2.39 6.77
N ALA A 38 -1.71 -2.74 5.57
CA ALA A 38 -0.89 -1.84 4.77
C ALA A 38 -1.66 -0.56 4.37
N ALA A 39 -2.94 -0.65 4.04
CA ALA A 39 -3.78 0.52 3.76
C ALA A 39 -3.87 1.46 4.98
N TYR A 40 -3.99 0.92 6.19
CA TYR A 40 -3.97 1.73 7.41
C TYR A 40 -2.64 2.47 7.59
N LEU A 41 -1.50 1.80 7.37
CA LEU A 41 -0.17 2.44 7.43
C LEU A 41 -0.02 3.55 6.38
N ILE A 42 -0.51 3.33 5.15
CA ILE A 42 -0.53 4.37 4.10
C ILE A 42 -1.36 5.58 4.57
N SER A 43 -2.54 5.35 5.14
CA SER A 43 -3.44 6.45 5.51
C SER A 43 -2.99 7.21 6.76
N LYS A 44 -2.41 6.53 7.75
CA LYS A 44 -2.11 7.10 9.07
C LYS A 44 -0.66 7.48 9.24
N GLU A 45 0.25 6.60 8.86
CA GLU A 45 1.70 6.83 8.95
C GLU A 45 2.25 7.51 7.69
N ARG A 46 1.40 7.81 6.70
CA ARG A 46 1.77 8.44 5.41
C ARG A 46 2.89 7.70 4.69
N MET A 47 2.98 6.39 4.90
CA MET A 47 3.97 5.53 4.25
C MET A 47 3.65 5.30 2.78
N SER A 48 4.68 5.12 1.96
CA SER A 48 4.49 4.60 0.61
C SER A 48 3.97 3.16 0.66
N ARG A 49 3.31 2.71 -0.41
CA ARG A 49 2.81 1.33 -0.54
C ARG A 49 3.92 0.30 -0.38
N GLN A 50 5.14 0.57 -0.87
CA GLN A 50 6.28 -0.34 -0.71
C GLN A 50 6.65 -0.50 0.76
N GLN A 51 6.84 0.61 1.46
CA GLN A 51 7.22 0.62 2.88
C GLN A 51 6.13 -0.01 3.75
N ALA A 52 4.86 0.36 3.52
CA ALA A 52 3.73 -0.18 4.26
C ALA A 52 3.62 -1.71 4.10
N VAL A 53 3.74 -2.22 2.87
CA VAL A 53 3.70 -3.67 2.61
C VAL A 53 4.92 -4.36 3.23
N ALA A 54 6.13 -3.81 3.06
CA ALA A 54 7.34 -4.40 3.64
C ALA A 54 7.25 -4.51 5.16
N LYS A 55 6.81 -3.44 5.84
CA LYS A 55 6.60 -3.43 7.30
C LYS A 55 5.60 -4.48 7.75
N VAL A 56 4.48 -4.66 7.03
CA VAL A 56 3.50 -5.71 7.36
C VAL A 56 4.10 -7.11 7.16
N LEU A 57 4.85 -7.33 6.07
CA LEU A 57 5.48 -8.63 5.81
C LEU A 57 6.55 -8.97 6.85
N GLU A 58 7.33 -7.98 7.28
CA GLU A 58 8.32 -8.11 8.35
C GLU A 58 7.65 -8.53 9.67
N GLN A 59 6.57 -7.86 10.06
CA GLN A 59 5.82 -8.19 11.28
C GLN A 59 5.13 -9.56 11.22
N MET A 60 4.89 -10.07 10.01
CA MET A 60 4.25 -11.38 9.78
C MET A 60 5.26 -12.44 9.32
N ASN A 61 6.57 -12.22 9.51
CA ASN A 61 7.63 -13.10 9.00
C ASN A 61 7.60 -14.53 9.58
N THR A 62 6.97 -14.73 10.73
CA THR A 62 6.81 -16.04 11.37
C THR A 62 5.64 -16.85 10.80
N MET A 63 4.75 -16.24 10.00
CA MET A 63 3.56 -16.91 9.46
C MET A 63 3.94 -17.92 8.37
N ARG A 64 3.37 -19.14 8.45
CA ARG A 64 3.54 -20.22 7.47
C ARG A 64 2.17 -20.65 6.92
N PRO A 65 1.94 -20.64 5.59
CA PRO A 65 2.80 -20.08 4.54
C PRO A 65 2.96 -18.58 4.68
N ALA A 66 4.01 -18.01 4.08
CA ALA A 66 4.25 -16.58 4.11
C ALA A 66 3.04 -15.80 3.55
N PRO A 67 2.81 -14.56 4.01
CA PRO A 67 1.80 -13.69 3.43
C PRO A 67 2.10 -13.46 1.95
N ASN A 68 1.07 -13.54 1.12
CA ASN A 68 1.15 -13.31 -0.31
C ASN A 68 0.00 -12.39 -0.72
N ILE A 69 0.34 -11.11 -0.91
CA ILE A 69 -0.61 -10.09 -1.35
C ILE A 69 -0.70 -10.15 -2.87
N SER A 70 -1.87 -10.57 -3.36
CA SER A 70 -2.15 -10.69 -4.80
C SER A 70 -1.99 -9.36 -5.54
N ASP A 71 -1.66 -9.40 -6.83
CA ASP A 71 -1.49 -8.21 -7.66
C ASP A 71 -2.72 -7.30 -7.68
N PHE A 72 -3.92 -7.89 -7.61
CA PHE A 72 -5.15 -7.13 -7.48
C PHE A 72 -5.15 -6.23 -6.24
N MET A 73 -4.73 -6.77 -5.09
CA MET A 73 -4.63 -6.00 -3.85
C MET A 73 -3.46 -5.01 -3.91
N GLN A 74 -2.33 -5.37 -4.52
CA GLN A 74 -1.21 -4.44 -4.70
C GLN A 74 -1.59 -3.23 -5.57
N ARG A 75 -2.28 -3.45 -6.69
CA ARG A 75 -2.83 -2.38 -7.54
C ARG A 75 -3.86 -1.53 -6.79
N SER A 76 -4.68 -2.15 -5.97
CA SER A 76 -5.65 -1.43 -5.13
C SER A 76 -4.95 -0.51 -4.12
N LEU A 77 -3.86 -0.98 -3.49
CA LEU A 77 -3.07 -0.16 -2.58
C LEU A 77 -2.31 0.97 -3.30
N MET A 78 -1.83 0.73 -4.52
CA MET A 78 -1.21 1.77 -5.35
C MET A 78 -2.20 2.90 -5.68
N ARG A 79 -3.44 2.54 -6.07
CA ARG A 79 -4.52 3.52 -6.30
C ARG A 79 -4.87 4.27 -5.01
N TYR A 80 -4.91 3.56 -3.89
CA TYR A 80 -5.21 4.16 -2.59
C TYR A 80 -4.12 5.13 -2.12
N GLN A 81 -2.85 4.77 -2.27
CA GLN A 81 -1.71 5.66 -2.02
C GLN A 81 -1.84 6.95 -2.85
N SER A 82 -2.14 6.83 -4.14
CA SER A 82 -2.34 7.96 -5.04
C SER A 82 -3.52 8.84 -4.59
N ALA A 83 -4.63 8.23 -4.18
CA ALA A 83 -5.80 8.95 -3.65
C ALA A 83 -5.52 9.68 -2.32
N LYS A 84 -4.53 9.22 -1.54
CA LYS A 84 -4.06 9.90 -0.32
C LYS A 84 -3.00 10.97 -0.59
N GLY A 85 -2.66 11.22 -1.86
CA GLY A 85 -1.65 12.20 -2.27
C GLY A 85 -0.23 11.81 -1.91
N ILE A 86 0.03 10.54 -1.63
CA ILE A 86 1.37 10.05 -1.28
C ILE A 86 2.07 9.64 -2.57
N GLN A 87 3.17 10.30 -2.90
CA GLN A 87 4.00 9.88 -4.03
C GLN A 87 4.85 8.67 -3.63
N GLY A 88 5.01 7.73 -4.56
CA GLY A 88 5.99 6.67 -4.38
C GLY A 88 7.39 7.26 -4.46
N VAL A 89 8.38 6.56 -3.90
CA VAL A 89 9.77 6.87 -4.23
C VAL A 89 9.91 6.64 -5.73
N HIS A 90 10.02 7.72 -6.49
CA HIS A 90 10.36 7.66 -7.91
C HIS A 90 11.83 7.24 -7.96
N ASP A 91 12.07 5.99 -8.33
CA ASP A 91 13.40 5.57 -8.70
C ASP A 91 13.74 6.18 -10.07
N THR A 92 14.39 7.34 -10.04
CA THR A 92 14.83 8.07 -11.24
C THR A 92 15.91 7.31 -12.01
N SER A 93 16.43 6.20 -11.47
CA SER A 93 17.38 5.33 -12.18
C SER A 93 16.75 4.58 -13.36
N HIS A 94 15.41 4.50 -13.43
CA HIS A 94 14.67 3.84 -14.52
C HIS A 94 13.89 4.78 -15.43
N THR A 95 14.09 6.10 -15.33
CA THR A 95 13.62 7.01 -16.38
C THR A 95 14.53 6.90 -17.59
N ILE A 96 14.34 5.85 -18.40
CA ILE A 96 14.80 5.87 -19.79
C ILE A 96 14.02 7.02 -20.45
N PRO A 97 14.69 8.07 -20.96
CA PRO A 97 13.98 9.09 -21.72
C PRO A 97 13.41 8.38 -22.96
N LEU A 98 12.09 8.19 -22.98
CA LEU A 98 11.36 7.47 -24.04
C LEU A 98 11.58 8.07 -25.43
N PHE A 99 12.12 9.29 -25.51
CA PHE A 99 12.58 9.92 -26.73
C PHE A 99 13.53 11.07 -26.40
N SER A 100 14.69 11.14 -27.07
CA SER A 100 15.45 12.39 -27.17
C SER A 100 14.98 13.11 -28.44
N ILE A 101 14.30 14.25 -28.29
CA ILE A 101 13.96 15.08 -29.44
C ILE A 101 15.24 15.77 -29.89
N LYS A 102 15.91 15.24 -30.92
CA LYS A 102 16.94 15.99 -31.65
C LYS A 102 16.24 17.14 -32.39
N ARG A 103 16.42 18.38 -31.90
CA ARG A 103 15.91 19.61 -32.54
C ARG A 103 16.46 19.88 -33.95
N THR A 104 17.41 19.08 -34.43
CA THR A 104 18.04 19.23 -35.75
C THR A 104 17.31 18.51 -36.89
N ALA A 105 16.11 17.95 -36.66
CA ALA A 105 15.31 17.32 -37.72
C ALA A 105 14.46 18.33 -38.54
N TRP A 106 14.55 19.63 -38.22
CA TRP A 106 13.83 20.70 -38.93
C TRP A 106 14.73 21.92 -39.13
N THR A 107 15.79 21.74 -39.92
CA THR A 107 16.51 22.79 -40.66
C THR A 107 17.12 22.13 -41.88
#